data_AF-A0A323TGV1-F1
#
_entry.id   AF-A0A323TGV1-F1
#
_cell.length_a   1.000
_cell.length_b   1.000
_cell.length_c   1.000
_cell.angle_alpha   90.00
_cell.angle_beta   90.00
_cell.angle_gamma   90.00
#
_symmetry.space_group_name_H-M   'P 1'
#
loop_
_entity.id
_entity.type
_entity.pdbx_description
1 polymer ?
#
loop_
_entity_poly.entity_id
_entity_poly.type
_entity_poly.pdbx_seq_one_letter_code
_entity_poly.pdbx_strand_id
1 'polypeptide(L)'
;MSKRKERMRAGIEEGRTAFILKEGLYHFGLKLWLLYMLVTFIITYRFDFSMFLTPGELIRSALYLLVFFAIGAYWGFIWYQVHTTEKKREEEERKKQQKDAQKNKRKTQK
;
A
#
# COMPACT_ATOMS: atom_id res chain seq x y z
N MET A 1 14.02 8.12 -27.82
CA MET A 1 13.87 8.11 -26.35
C MET A 1 14.32 6.75 -25.84
N SER A 2 15.36 6.69 -25.00
CA SER A 2 16.16 5.47 -24.80
C SER A 2 15.44 4.38 -24.00
N LYS A 3 15.49 3.12 -24.48
CA LYS A 3 15.04 1.87 -23.82
C LYS A 3 15.47 1.72 -22.35
N ARG A 4 16.45 2.51 -21.90
CA ARG A 4 16.90 2.59 -20.50
C ARG A 4 15.93 3.35 -19.60
N LYS A 5 15.26 4.40 -20.10
CA LYS A 5 14.22 5.14 -19.37
C LYS A 5 12.93 4.32 -19.19
N GLU A 6 12.55 3.52 -20.18
CA GLU A 6 11.41 2.60 -20.07
C GLU A 6 11.64 1.51 -19.03
N ARG A 7 12.80 0.84 -19.06
CA ARG A 7 13.14 -0.19 -18.05
C ARG A 7 13.19 0.37 -16.63
N MET A 8 13.69 1.60 -16.45
CA MET A 8 13.62 2.27 -15.14
C MET A 8 12.19 2.61 -14.71
N ARG A 9 11.31 3.05 -15.64
CA ARG A 9 9.91 3.31 -15.31
C ARG A 9 9.16 2.03 -14.92
N ALA A 10 9.36 0.95 -15.67
CA ALA A 10 8.75 -0.34 -15.39
C ALA A 10 9.13 -0.86 -14.00
N GLY A 11 10.41 -0.78 -13.60
CA GLY A 11 10.83 -1.21 -12.27
C GLY A 11 10.25 -0.37 -11.11
N ILE A 12 9.99 0.92 -11.34
CA ILE A 12 9.31 1.79 -10.36
C ILE A 12 7.81 1.46 -10.28
N GLU A 13 7.18 1.15 -11.41
CA GLU A 13 5.76 0.76 -11.47
C GLU A 13 5.50 -0.63 -10.90
N GLU A 14 6.39 -1.60 -11.11
CA GLU A 14 6.34 -2.90 -10.43
C GLU A 14 6.48 -2.74 -8.92
N GLY A 15 7.44 -1.92 -8.45
CA GLY A 15 7.60 -1.61 -7.03
C GLY A 15 6.36 -0.92 -6.43
N ARG A 16 5.70 -0.03 -7.18
CA ARG A 16 4.44 0.60 -6.78
C ARG A 16 3.32 -0.41 -6.64
N THR A 17 3.13 -1.25 -7.64
CA THR A 17 2.01 -2.19 -7.69
C THR A 17 2.17 -3.28 -6.64
N ALA A 18 3.39 -3.79 -6.46
CA ALA A 18 3.71 -4.75 -5.40
C ALA A 18 3.48 -4.16 -4.00
N PHE A 19 3.83 -2.88 -3.80
CA PHE A 19 3.60 -2.19 -2.52
C PHE A 19 2.11 -1.99 -2.24
N ILE A 20 1.33 -1.55 -3.24
CA ILE A 20 -0.13 -1.37 -3.10
C ILE A 20 -0.81 -2.72 -2.81
N LEU A 21 -0.40 -3.78 -3.50
CA LEU A 21 -0.95 -5.13 -3.26
C LEU A 21 -0.61 -5.64 -1.86
N LYS A 22 0.63 -5.48 -1.40
CA LYS A 22 1.05 -5.99 -0.10
C LYS A 22 0.46 -5.17 1.06
N GLU A 23 0.61 -3.86 1.02
CA GLU A 23 0.24 -2.98 2.13
C GLU A 23 -1.25 -2.61 2.10
N GLY A 24 -1.77 -2.30 0.91
CA GLY A 24 -3.16 -1.93 0.72
C GLY A 24 -4.09 -3.15 0.70
N LEU A 25 -3.83 -4.12 -0.17
CA LEU A 25 -4.75 -5.23 -0.37
C LEU A 25 -4.65 -6.29 0.75
N TYR A 26 -3.44 -6.78 1.01
CA TYR A 26 -3.21 -7.86 1.99
C TYR A 26 -3.28 -7.37 3.44
N HIS A 27 -2.59 -6.27 3.77
CA HIS A 27 -2.54 -5.81 5.16
C HIS A 27 -3.80 -5.05 5.59
N PHE A 28 -4.43 -4.28 4.71
CA PHE A 28 -5.61 -3.48 5.05
C PHE A 28 -6.91 -4.14 4.57
N GLY A 29 -7.07 -4.33 3.25
CA GLY A 29 -8.31 -4.82 2.65
C GLY A 29 -8.75 -6.19 3.18
N LEU A 30 -7.84 -7.17 3.21
CA LEU A 30 -8.16 -8.53 3.67
C LEU A 30 -8.47 -8.57 5.17
N LYS A 31 -7.72 -7.85 6.01
CA LYS A 31 -7.98 -7.80 7.46
C LYS A 31 -9.32 -7.14 7.77
N LEU A 32 -9.65 -6.05 7.07
CA LEU A 32 -10.90 -5.33 7.25
C LEU A 32 -12.09 -6.18 6.81
N TRP A 33 -11.95 -6.90 5.70
CA TRP A 33 -12.96 -7.86 5.25
C TRP A 33 -13.16 -9.01 6.23
N LEU A 34 -12.08 -9.60 6.76
CA LEU A 34 -12.15 -10.63 7.80
C LEU A 34 -12.86 -10.14 9.07
N LEU A 35 -12.54 -8.91 9.50
CA LEU A 35 -13.20 -8.29 10.64
C LEU A 35 -14.70 -8.08 10.37
N TYR A 36 -15.05 -7.59 9.18
CA TYR A 36 -16.44 -7.44 8.76
C TYR A 36 -17.19 -8.77 8.78
N MET A 37 -16.61 -9.84 8.22
CA MET A 37 -17.18 -11.18 8.24
C MET A 37 -17.43 -11.66 9.67
N LEU A 38 -16.45 -11.48 10.56
CA LEU A 38 -16.54 -11.89 11.95
C LEU A 38 -17.65 -11.12 12.70
N VAL A 39 -17.71 -9.80 12.54
CA VAL A 39 -18.75 -8.96 13.15
C VAL A 39 -20.14 -9.34 12.62
N THR A 40 -20.28 -9.55 11.31
CA THR A 40 -21.55 -9.92 10.68
C THR A 40 -22.00 -11.32 11.14
N PHE A 41 -21.06 -12.26 11.26
CA PHE A 41 -21.33 -13.60 11.77
C PHE A 41 -21.86 -13.60 13.21
N ILE A 42 -21.29 -12.76 14.07
CA ILE A 42 -21.72 -12.65 15.48
C ILE A 42 -23.07 -11.92 15.60
N ILE A 43 -23.21 -10.75 14.95
CA ILE A 43 -24.35 -9.86 15.15
C ILE A 43 -25.57 -10.30 14.33
N THR A 44 -25.37 -10.49 13.02
CA THR A 44 -26.47 -10.74 12.08
C THR A 44 -26.89 -12.20 12.12
N TYR A 45 -25.91 -13.11 12.11
CA TYR A 45 -26.17 -14.54 11.97
C TYR A 45 -26.17 -15.30 13.29
N ARG A 46 -25.79 -14.66 14.40
CA ARG A 46 -25.79 -15.28 15.75
C ARG A 46 -25.07 -16.64 15.78
N PHE A 47 -23.92 -16.72 15.13
CA PHE A 47 -23.12 -17.94 14.97
C PHE A 47 -23.68 -19.03 14.02
N ASP A 48 -24.71 -18.73 13.23
CA ASP A 48 -25.23 -19.66 12.24
C ASP A 48 -24.42 -19.62 10.92
N PHE A 49 -23.63 -20.68 10.68
CA PHE A 49 -22.84 -20.82 9.45
C PHE A 49 -23.67 -21.21 8.23
N SER A 50 -24.88 -21.77 8.41
CA SER A 50 -25.70 -22.24 7.28
C SER A 50 -26.15 -21.08 6.39
N MET A 51 -26.39 -19.91 6.99
CA MET A 51 -26.75 -18.68 6.30
C MET A 51 -25.67 -18.18 5.33
N PHE A 52 -24.39 -18.46 5.58
CA PHE A 52 -23.29 -18.07 4.68
C PHE A 52 -23.22 -18.92 3.41
N LEU A 53 -23.80 -20.12 3.42
CA LEU A 53 -23.84 -21.01 2.25
C LEU A 53 -25.00 -20.69 1.32
N THR A 54 -25.91 -19.80 1.73
CA THR A 54 -27.03 -19.37 0.91
C THR A 54 -26.52 -18.59 -0.30
N PRO A 55 -26.97 -18.89 -1.53
CA PRO A 55 -26.47 -18.24 -2.75
C PRO A 55 -26.56 -16.70 -2.70
N GLY A 56 -27.61 -16.15 -2.10
CA GLY A 56 -27.79 -14.70 -1.97
C GLY A 56 -26.71 -14.05 -1.09
N GLU A 57 -26.36 -14.68 0.03
CA GLU A 57 -25.34 -14.16 0.94
C GLU A 57 -23.92 -14.39 0.43
N LEU A 58 -23.68 -15.45 -0.35
CA LEU A 58 -22.42 -15.64 -1.07
C LEU A 58 -22.17 -14.52 -2.07
N ILE A 59 -23.17 -14.17 -2.89
CA ILE A 59 -23.08 -13.06 -3.86
C ILE A 59 -22.85 -11.74 -3.13
N ARG A 60 -23.63 -11.49 -2.07
CA ARG A 60 -23.49 -10.27 -1.27
C ARG A 60 -22.11 -10.16 -0.61
N SER A 61 -21.59 -11.25 -0.07
CA SER A 61 -20.26 -11.33 0.52
C SER A 61 -19.16 -11.10 -0.52
N ALA A 62 -19.31 -11.65 -1.73
CA ALA A 62 -18.40 -11.42 -2.85
C ALA A 62 -18.40 -9.95 -3.31
N LEU A 63 -19.57 -9.30 -3.36
CA LEU A 63 -19.68 -7.88 -3.65
C LEU A 63 -18.97 -7.03 -2.58
N TYR A 64 -19.18 -7.33 -1.30
CA TYR A 64 -18.48 -6.62 -0.23
C TYR A 64 -16.98 -6.85 -0.27
N LEU A 65 -16.52 -8.08 -0.58
CA LEU A 65 -15.10 -8.36 -0.76
C LEU A 65 -14.49 -7.47 -1.86
N LEU A 66 -15.17 -7.31 -2.99
CA LEU A 66 -14.76 -6.41 -4.06
C LEU A 66 -14.66 -4.95 -3.61
N VAL A 67 -15.64 -4.48 -2.83
CA VAL A 67 -15.63 -3.13 -2.25
C VAL A 67 -14.45 -2.95 -1.29
N PHE A 68 -14.21 -3.91 -0.40
CA PHE A 68 -13.05 -3.86 0.52
C PHE A 68 -11.71 -3.93 -0.21
N PHE A 69 -11.64 -4.66 -1.32
CA PHE A 69 -10.46 -4.64 -2.18
C PHE A 69 -10.25 -3.28 -2.85
N ALA A 70 -11.32 -2.63 -3.33
CA ALA A 70 -11.23 -1.28 -3.90
C ALA A 70 -10.74 -0.26 -2.84
N ILE A 71 -11.29 -0.33 -1.62
CA ILE A 71 -10.86 0.52 -0.50
C ILE A 71 -9.40 0.21 -0.12
N GLY A 72 -9.02 -1.06 -0.03
CA GLY A 72 -7.65 -1.48 0.27
C GLY A 72 -6.64 -1.01 -0.77
N ALA A 73 -6.97 -1.13 -2.06
CA ALA A 73 -6.14 -0.63 -3.15
C ALA A 73 -5.99 0.91 -3.08
N TYR A 74 -7.08 1.63 -2.80
CA TYR A 74 -7.06 3.08 -2.61
C TYR A 74 -6.17 3.48 -1.42
N TRP A 75 -6.28 2.78 -0.29
CA TRP A 75 -5.43 3.00 0.88
C TRP A 75 -3.95 2.75 0.56
N GLY A 76 -3.64 1.64 -0.11
CA GLY A 76 -2.28 1.34 -0.55
C GLY A 76 -1.71 2.40 -1.49
N PHE A 77 -2.55 2.99 -2.35
CA PHE A 77 -2.15 4.08 -3.22
C PHE A 77 -1.81 5.37 -2.45
N ILE A 78 -2.63 5.75 -1.47
CA ILE A 78 -2.34 6.89 -0.59
C ILE A 78 -1.02 6.65 0.16
N TRP A 79 -0.86 5.47 0.76
CA TRP A 79 0.33 5.14 1.53
C TRP A 79 1.60 5.16 0.68
N TYR A 80 1.51 4.68 -0.56
CA TYR A 80 2.61 4.78 -1.53
C TYR A 80 2.99 6.23 -1.82
N GLN A 81 2.02 7.13 -1.98
CA GLN A 81 2.31 8.56 -2.17
C GLN A 81 3.00 9.19 -0.96
N VAL A 82 2.56 8.85 0.25
CA VAL A 82 3.20 9.31 1.50
C VAL A 82 4.65 8.83 1.56
N HIS A 83 4.92 7.52 1.40
CA HIS A 83 6.28 6.98 1.48
C HIS A 83 7.21 7.47 0.38
N THR A 84 6.72 7.67 -0.84
CA THR A 84 7.55 8.24 -1.91
C THR A 84 7.90 9.71 -1.66
N THR A 85 7.07 10.43 -0.91
CA THR A 85 7.33 11.81 -0.49
C THR A 85 8.39 11.85 0.61
N GLU A 86 8.32 10.96 1.60
CA GLU A 86 9.32 10.83 2.67
C GLU A 86 10.70 10.45 2.14
N LYS A 87 10.79 9.44 1.25
CA LYS A 87 12.07 9.01 0.65
C LYS A 87 12.77 10.12 -0.14
N LYS A 88 12.00 10.97 -0.84
CA LYS A 88 12.56 12.13 -1.55
C LYS A 88 13.16 13.15 -0.58
N ARG A 89 12.48 13.37 0.55
CA ARG A 89 12.92 14.31 1.59
C ARG A 89 14.20 13.83 2.27
N GLU A 90 14.30 12.54 2.60
CA GLU A 90 15.51 11.93 3.16
C GLU A 90 16.71 11.97 2.21
N GLU A 91 16.51 11.74 0.90
CA GLU A 91 17.59 11.85 -0.08
C GLU A 91 18.14 13.28 -0.20
N GLU A 92 17.27 14.30 -0.12
CA GLU A 92 17.69 15.69 -0.16
C GLU A 92 18.48 16.09 1.09
N GLU A 93 18.08 15.60 2.27
CA GLU A 93 18.82 15.83 3.52
C GLU A 93 20.19 15.16 3.50
N ARG A 94 20.29 13.91 3.03
CA ARG A 94 21.58 13.22 2.86
C ARG A 94 22.48 13.95 1.86
N LYS A 95 21.93 14.44 0.74
CA LYS A 95 22.70 15.24 -0.24
C LYS A 95 23.15 16.58 0.33
N LYS A 96 22.36 17.24 1.18
CA LYS A 96 22.77 18.46 1.90
C LYS A 96 23.89 18.17 2.88
N GLN A 97 23.75 17.16 3.74
CA GLN A 97 24.78 16.78 4.71
C GLN A 97 26.11 16.40 4.04
N GLN A 98 26.08 15.67 2.91
CA GLN A 98 27.30 15.34 2.16
C GLN A 98 27.96 16.59 1.56
N LYS A 99 27.18 17.52 1.00
CA LYS A 99 27.70 18.79 0.48
C LYS A 99 28.30 19.64 1.59
N ASP A 100 27.67 19.70 2.75
CA ASP A 100 28.16 20.47 3.90
C ASP A 100 29.44 19.85 4.49
N ALA A 101 29.50 18.52 4.62
CA ALA A 101 30.70 17.80 5.04
C ALA A 101 31.88 17.99 4.07
N GLN A 102 31.61 18.00 2.76
CA GLN A 102 32.64 18.24 1.74
C GLN A 102 33.10 19.70 1.72
N LYS A 103 32.20 20.66 2.00
CA LYS A 103 32.51 22.09 2.14
C LYS A 103 33.35 22.36 3.39
N ASN A 104 33.08 21.66 4.49
CA ASN A 104 33.86 21.77 5.73
C ASN A 104 35.27 21.19 5.55
N LYS A 105 35.41 20.01 4.93
CA LYS A 105 36.74 19.43 4.61
C LYS A 105 37.61 20.35 3.75
N ARG A 106 37.02 21.11 2.82
CA ARG A 106 37.75 22.09 1.98
C ARG A 106 38.19 23.34 2.76
N LYS A 107 37.53 23.68 3.87
CA LYS A 107 37.94 24.81 4.73
C LYS A 107 39.06 24.44 5.70
N THR A 108 39.16 23.17 6.10
CA THR A 108 40.20 22.70 7.05
C THR A 108 41.57 22.46 6.39
N GLN A 109 41.63 22.44 5.05
CA GLN A 109 42.88 22.24 4.27
C GLN A 109 43.49 23.55 3.75
N LYS A 110 42.90 24.71 4.04
CA LYS A 110 43.46 26.04 3.78
C LYS A 110 43.84 26.69 5.09
#